data_AF-A0A7Z9S4R5-F1
#
_entry.id   AF-A0A7Z9S4R5-F1
#
_cell.length_a   1.000
_cell.length_b   1.000
_cell.length_c   1.000
_cell.angle_alpha   90.00
_cell.angle_beta   90.00
_cell.angle_gamma   90.00
#
_symmetry.space_group_name_H-M   'P 1'
#
loop_
_entity.id
_entity.type
_entity.pdbx_description
1 polymer ?
#
loop_
_entity_poly.entity_id
_entity_poly.type
_entity_poly.pdbx_seq_one_letter_code
_entity_poly.pdbx_strand_id
1 'polypeptide(L)'
;MGTQILMPALSPTMTEGKLAKWVKAEGDTVASGDILAEIETDKATMEIEAIDEGLLGKILVAEGTEGILVNTPIAIITEEGEDAGDISAATVAPTPELAPAPTAPEPAAAPAAAPPASPQSAPEPEYGGPMVNISVRDALRDAMAEEMRRDELVFLMGEEVAQYQGAYKISQGLLDEFGPKRVIDTPITEQGFGGLGVGAAYGGLKPIVEFMTFNFAVQALDQI
;
A
#
# COMPACT_ATOMS: atom_id res chain seq x y z
N MET A 1 2.92 18.98 -15.29
CA MET A 1 4.08 18.16 -14.82
C MET A 1 3.59 16.72 -14.67
N GLY A 2 4.12 15.77 -15.43
CA GLY A 2 3.63 14.38 -15.40
C GLY A 2 4.16 13.56 -14.22
N THR A 3 3.30 12.76 -13.60
CA THR A 3 3.66 11.81 -12.54
C THR A 3 4.27 10.56 -13.16
N GLN A 4 5.46 10.16 -12.71
CA GLN A 4 6.14 8.98 -13.24
C GLN A 4 5.63 7.71 -12.57
N ILE A 5 5.17 6.76 -13.36
CA ILE A 5 4.90 5.40 -12.89
C ILE A 5 6.23 4.67 -12.88
N LEU A 6 6.64 4.20 -11.71
CA LEU A 6 7.88 3.44 -11.52
C LEU A 6 7.59 1.94 -11.51
N MET A 7 8.57 1.13 -11.88
CA MET A 7 8.53 -0.33 -11.71
C MET A 7 8.47 -0.67 -10.21
N PRO A 8 7.36 -1.25 -9.71
CA PRO A 8 7.20 -1.54 -8.29
C PRO A 8 8.03 -2.76 -7.86
N ALA A 9 8.44 -2.78 -6.59
CA ALA A 9 9.01 -3.96 -5.96
C ALA A 9 7.86 -4.91 -5.56
N LEU A 10 7.73 -6.05 -6.23
CA LEU A 10 6.69 -7.04 -5.94
C LEU A 10 7.15 -8.13 -4.96
N SER A 11 8.44 -8.12 -4.59
CA SER A 11 9.02 -8.98 -3.55
C SER A 11 10.19 -8.26 -2.87
N PRO A 12 10.45 -8.50 -1.56
CA PRO A 12 11.58 -7.90 -0.84
C PRO A 12 12.96 -8.30 -1.40
N THR A 13 13.05 -9.32 -2.26
CA THR A 13 14.30 -9.72 -2.94
C THR A 13 14.31 -9.39 -4.43
N MET A 14 13.29 -8.69 -4.94
CA MET A 14 13.16 -8.39 -6.37
C MET A 14 14.06 -7.20 -6.74
N THR A 15 14.97 -7.42 -7.68
CA THR A 15 15.84 -6.37 -8.23
C THR A 15 15.42 -5.92 -9.62
N GLU A 16 14.78 -6.80 -10.39
CA GLU A 16 14.31 -6.56 -11.76
C GLU A 16 13.03 -7.35 -12.06
N GLY A 17 12.26 -6.89 -13.05
CA GLY A 17 11.05 -7.55 -13.53
C GLY A 17 10.89 -7.43 -15.05
N LYS A 18 9.99 -8.24 -15.61
CA LYS A 18 9.60 -8.18 -17.01
C LYS A 18 8.23 -7.55 -17.14
N LEU A 19 8.09 -6.56 -18.02
CA LEU A 19 6.78 -6.03 -18.35
C LEU A 19 6.11 -6.98 -19.37
N ALA A 20 5.16 -7.78 -18.93
CA ALA A 20 4.55 -8.83 -19.76
C ALA A 20 3.59 -8.24 -20.79
N LYS A 21 2.70 -7.34 -20.37
CA LYS A 21 1.64 -6.80 -21.23
C LYS A 21 1.08 -5.49 -20.70
N TRP A 22 0.81 -4.52 -21.57
CA TRP A 22 0.02 -3.34 -21.22
C TRP A 22 -1.49 -3.62 -21.33
N VAL A 23 -2.24 -3.20 -20.31
CA VAL A 23 -3.71 -3.26 -20.29
C VAL A 23 -4.32 -1.93 -20.74
N LYS A 24 -3.64 -0.81 -20.46
CA LYS A 24 -4.00 0.55 -20.89
C LYS A 24 -3.05 1.08 -21.97
N ALA A 25 -3.57 1.88 -22.90
CA ALA A 25 -2.82 2.49 -23.99
C ALA A 25 -2.54 3.98 -23.75
N GLU A 26 -1.55 4.53 -24.47
CA GLU A 26 -1.28 5.98 -24.44
C GLU A 26 -2.53 6.78 -24.83
N GLY A 27 -2.90 7.75 -24.00
CA GLY A 27 -4.10 8.56 -24.13
C GLY A 27 -5.33 8.00 -23.40
N ASP A 28 -5.25 6.82 -22.79
CA ASP A 28 -6.37 6.29 -22.00
C ASP A 28 -6.51 7.02 -20.66
N THR A 29 -7.76 7.24 -20.25
CA THR A 29 -8.08 7.70 -18.89
C THR A 29 -7.79 6.57 -17.90
N VAL A 30 -7.03 6.92 -16.87
CA VAL A 30 -6.60 6.08 -15.77
C VAL A 30 -7.24 6.62 -14.49
N ALA A 31 -8.04 5.80 -13.82
CA ALA A 31 -8.50 6.07 -12.47
C ALA A 31 -7.58 5.39 -11.44
N SER A 32 -7.51 5.92 -10.23
CA SER A 32 -6.82 5.22 -9.13
C SER A 32 -7.45 3.84 -8.92
N GLY A 33 -6.64 2.79 -8.99
CA GLY A 33 -7.05 1.39 -8.94
C GLY A 33 -7.27 0.70 -10.29
N ASP A 34 -7.16 1.41 -11.41
CA ASP A 34 -7.18 0.76 -12.72
C ASP A 34 -5.92 -0.10 -12.94
N ILE A 35 -6.09 -1.28 -13.53
CA ILE A 35 -4.96 -2.12 -13.95
C ILE A 35 -4.31 -1.50 -15.18
N LEU A 36 -3.03 -1.19 -15.08
CA LEU A 36 -2.23 -0.55 -16.11
C LEU A 36 -1.49 -1.57 -16.98
N ALA A 37 -0.83 -2.54 -16.35
CA ALA A 37 0.01 -3.53 -17.00
C ALA A 37 0.17 -4.79 -16.14
N GLU A 38 0.57 -5.89 -16.77
CA GLU A 38 0.96 -7.13 -16.11
C GLU A 38 2.50 -7.23 -16.09
N ILE A 39 3.08 -7.51 -14.93
CA ILE A 39 4.49 -7.81 -14.74
C ILE A 39 4.65 -9.30 -14.55
N GLU A 40 5.61 -9.89 -15.25
CA GLU A 40 6.06 -11.26 -15.02
C GLU A 40 7.36 -11.23 -14.20
N THR A 41 7.37 -12.03 -13.14
CA THR A 41 8.55 -12.27 -12.29
C THR A 41 8.89 -13.75 -12.30
N ASP A 42 10.01 -14.14 -11.68
CA ASP A 42 10.39 -15.54 -11.54
C ASP A 42 9.39 -16.36 -10.69
N LYS A 43 8.57 -15.69 -9.87
CA LYS A 43 7.59 -16.34 -8.97
C LYS A 43 6.15 -16.26 -9.46
N ALA A 44 5.75 -15.16 -10.09
CA ALA A 44 4.37 -14.92 -10.44
C ALA A 44 4.22 -13.83 -11.52
N THR A 45 3.09 -13.87 -12.22
CA THR A 45 2.57 -12.73 -12.98
C THR A 45 1.66 -11.93 -12.05
N MET A 46 1.87 -10.62 -11.97
CA MET A 46 1.17 -9.71 -11.06
C MET A 46 0.77 -8.44 -11.80
N GLU A 47 -0.35 -7.86 -11.40
CA GLU A 47 -0.94 -6.67 -12.04
C GLU A 47 -0.44 -5.39 -11.38
N ILE A 48 -0.07 -4.39 -12.18
CA ILE A 48 0.22 -3.03 -11.72
C ILE A 48 -1.09 -2.26 -11.71
N GLU A 49 -1.50 -1.82 -10.52
CA GLU A 49 -2.61 -0.88 -10.35
C GLU A 49 -2.10 0.57 -10.40
N ALA A 50 -2.90 1.46 -10.99
CA ALA A 50 -2.68 2.89 -10.93
C ALA A 50 -2.87 3.41 -9.51
N ILE A 51 -1.88 4.14 -8.99
CA ILE A 51 -2.01 4.85 -7.71
C ILE A 51 -2.63 6.22 -7.96
N ASP A 52 -2.18 6.89 -9.02
CA ASP A 52 -2.61 8.22 -9.42
C ASP A 52 -3.65 8.17 -10.56
N GLU A 53 -4.52 9.17 -10.58
CA GLU A 53 -5.53 9.36 -11.63
C GLU A 53 -5.05 10.37 -12.69
N GLY A 54 -5.47 10.19 -13.94
CA GLY A 54 -5.11 11.09 -15.04
C GLY A 54 -5.18 10.41 -16.40
N LEU A 55 -4.47 10.95 -17.39
CA LEU A 55 -4.31 10.32 -18.71
C LEU A 55 -2.96 9.61 -18.77
N LEU A 56 -2.93 8.39 -19.29
CA LEU A 56 -1.67 7.68 -19.54
C LEU A 56 -0.94 8.41 -20.69
N GLY A 57 -0.05 9.34 -20.37
CA GLY A 57 0.54 10.25 -21.34
C GLY A 57 1.52 9.56 -22.29
N LYS A 58 2.53 8.88 -21.73
CA LYS A 58 3.56 8.21 -22.54
C LYS A 58 4.08 6.94 -21.88
N ILE A 59 4.15 5.86 -22.64
CA ILE A 59 4.78 4.60 -22.25
C ILE A 59 6.27 4.70 -22.56
N LEU A 60 7.12 4.54 -21.54
CA LEU A 60 8.58 4.62 -21.68
C LEU A 60 9.19 3.23 -21.93
N VAL A 61 8.48 2.16 -21.55
CA VAL A 61 8.94 0.77 -21.67
C VAL A 61 7.93 -0.05 -22.44
N ALA A 62 8.37 -0.65 -23.55
CA ALA A 62 7.51 -1.49 -24.39
C ALA A 62 7.15 -2.82 -23.70
N GLU A 63 5.99 -3.38 -24.06
CA GLU A 63 5.63 -4.74 -23.66
C GLU A 63 6.68 -5.78 -24.10
N GLY A 64 6.88 -6.80 -23.26
CA GLY A 64 7.89 -7.83 -23.46
C GLY A 64 9.31 -7.43 -23.04
N THR A 65 9.54 -6.21 -22.56
CA THR A 65 10.88 -5.79 -22.09
C THR A 65 11.25 -6.48 -20.78
N GLU A 66 12.40 -7.15 -20.78
CA GLU A 66 12.97 -7.89 -19.65
C GLU A 66 14.06 -7.08 -18.93
N GLY A 67 14.31 -7.38 -17.65
CA GLY A 67 15.41 -6.77 -16.88
C GLY A 67 15.16 -5.32 -16.45
N ILE A 68 13.91 -4.93 -16.26
CA ILE A 68 13.57 -3.57 -15.82
C ILE A 68 13.83 -3.49 -14.33
N LEU A 69 14.77 -2.65 -13.90
CA LEU A 69 15.12 -2.48 -12.50
C LEU A 69 13.96 -1.87 -11.71
N VAL A 70 13.79 -2.30 -10.46
CA VAL A 70 12.85 -1.67 -9.53
C VAL A 70 13.16 -0.17 -9.39
N ASN A 71 12.12 0.65 -9.28
CA ASN A 71 12.16 2.12 -9.30
C ASN A 71 12.54 2.76 -10.65
N THR A 72 12.58 1.99 -11.74
CA THR A 72 12.76 2.57 -13.09
C THR A 72 11.44 3.12 -13.62
N PRO A 73 11.40 4.34 -14.19
CA PRO A 73 10.20 4.88 -14.83
C PRO A 73 9.74 4.02 -16.02
N ILE A 74 8.49 3.55 -15.97
CA ILE A 74 7.86 2.71 -17.01
C ILE A 74 6.82 3.47 -17.84
N ALA A 75 6.17 4.48 -17.27
CA ALA A 75 5.21 5.36 -17.96
C ALA A 75 5.07 6.71 -17.24
N ILE A 76 4.39 7.66 -17.88
CA ILE A 76 4.08 8.98 -17.33
C ILE A 76 2.58 9.20 -17.39
N ILE A 77 1.96 9.58 -16.27
CA ILE A 77 0.58 10.06 -16.20
C ILE A 77 0.60 11.59 -16.29
N THR A 78 -0.27 12.15 -17.13
CA THR A 78 -0.44 13.59 -17.32
C THR A 78 -1.83 14.02 -16.88
N GLU A 79 -1.94 15.19 -16.26
CA GLU A 79 -3.25 15.80 -15.97
C GLU A 79 -3.93 16.27 -17.27
N GLU A 80 -5.26 16.36 -17.24
CA GLU A 80 -6.10 16.64 -18.40
C GLU A 80 -5.76 18.03 -19.02
N GLY A 81 -5.06 18.03 -20.17
CA GLY A 81 -4.85 19.23 -21.00
C GLY A 81 -3.40 19.73 -21.21
N GLU A 82 -2.36 18.95 -20.90
CA GLU A 82 -0.96 19.33 -21.18
C GLU A 82 -0.34 18.45 -22.30
N ASP A 83 0.20 19.10 -23.33
CA ASP A 83 0.82 18.46 -24.50
C ASP A 83 2.15 17.78 -24.13
N ALA A 84 2.38 16.55 -24.62
CA ALA A 84 3.52 15.69 -24.29
C ALA A 84 4.82 16.10 -25.03
N GLY A 85 5.10 17.39 -25.04
CA GLY A 85 6.30 17.98 -25.64
C GLY A 85 7.37 18.27 -24.60
N ASP A 86 8.47 17.51 -24.67
CA ASP A 86 9.72 17.69 -23.93
C ASP A 86 9.70 17.47 -22.41
N ILE A 87 9.94 16.22 -22.00
CA ILE A 87 10.61 15.97 -20.70
C ILE A 87 11.76 14.99 -20.96
N SER A 88 12.96 15.57 -21.05
CA SER A 88 14.24 14.89 -21.17
C SER A 88 14.50 14.00 -19.97
N ALA A 89 15.01 12.79 -20.23
CA ALA A 89 15.57 11.90 -19.23
C ALA A 89 16.60 12.65 -18.37
N ALA A 90 16.29 12.87 -17.10
CA ALA A 90 17.25 13.28 -16.10
C ALA A 90 17.76 12.02 -15.40
N THR A 91 19.01 11.67 -15.72
CA THR A 91 19.78 10.61 -15.11
C THR A 91 19.83 10.81 -13.59
N VAL A 92 19.21 9.91 -12.83
CA VAL A 92 19.41 9.84 -11.38
C VAL A 92 20.73 9.11 -11.15
N ALA A 93 21.64 9.79 -10.45
CA ALA A 93 22.93 9.27 -10.02
C ALA A 93 22.76 8.06 -9.09
N PRO A 94 23.73 7.11 -9.06
CA PRO A 94 23.62 5.90 -8.26
C PRO A 94 23.55 6.22 -6.76
N THR A 95 22.57 5.63 -6.08
CA THR A 95 22.54 5.54 -4.62
C THR A 95 23.75 4.69 -4.17
N PRO A 96 24.51 5.12 -3.15
CA PRO A 96 25.70 4.41 -2.71
C PRO A 96 25.35 3.03 -2.14
N GLU A 97 26.10 2.03 -2.61
CA GLU A 97 26.12 0.66 -2.12
C GLU A 97 26.48 0.63 -0.63
N LEU A 98 25.55 0.17 0.20
CA LEU A 98 25.81 -0.12 1.61
C LEU A 98 26.67 -1.38 1.70
N ALA A 99 27.88 -1.21 2.24
CA ALA A 99 28.79 -2.30 2.56
C ALA A 99 28.12 -3.34 3.49
N PRO A 100 28.47 -4.63 3.38
CA PRO A 100 27.88 -5.68 4.19
C PRO A 100 28.16 -5.45 5.68
N ALA A 101 27.10 -5.45 6.49
CA ALA A 101 27.19 -5.40 7.94
C ALA A 101 27.85 -6.68 8.48
N PRO A 102 28.66 -6.60 9.55
CA PRO A 102 29.31 -7.77 10.13
C PRO A 102 28.29 -8.72 10.77
N THR A 103 28.48 -10.02 10.55
CA THR A 103 27.73 -11.09 11.22
C THR A 103 27.95 -11.01 12.73
N ALA A 104 26.91 -10.60 13.46
CA ALA A 104 26.85 -10.75 14.90
C ALA A 104 26.61 -12.23 15.27
N PRO A 105 27.24 -12.76 16.33
CA PRO A 105 27.07 -14.15 16.72
C PRO A 105 25.64 -14.43 17.21
N GLU A 106 25.14 -15.58 16.77
CA GLU A 106 23.83 -16.14 17.06
C GLU A 106 23.61 -16.32 18.58
N PRO A 107 22.57 -15.71 19.18
CA PRO A 107 22.19 -16.00 20.55
C PRO A 107 21.63 -17.42 20.65
N ALA A 108 22.13 -18.18 21.62
CA ALA A 108 21.61 -19.50 21.93
C ALA A 108 20.09 -19.47 22.20
N ALA A 109 19.36 -20.32 21.50
CA ALA A 109 17.90 -20.45 21.62
C ALA A 109 17.48 -20.77 23.06
N ALA A 110 16.82 -19.80 23.69
CA ALA A 110 15.98 -20.04 24.86
C ALA A 110 14.71 -20.79 24.42
N PRO A 111 14.17 -21.72 25.23
CA PRO A 111 12.95 -22.44 24.87
C PRO A 111 11.78 -21.46 24.70
N ALA A 112 11.23 -21.43 23.49
CA ALA A 112 10.04 -20.64 23.17
C ALA A 112 8.87 -21.08 24.06
N ALA A 113 8.32 -20.14 24.83
CA ALA A 113 7.02 -20.33 25.46
C ALA A 113 5.97 -20.48 24.36
N ALA A 114 5.05 -21.44 24.51
CA ALA A 114 3.96 -21.64 23.57
C ALA A 114 3.13 -20.35 23.46
N PRO A 115 2.80 -19.88 22.24
CA PRO A 115 1.93 -18.73 22.08
C PRO A 115 0.58 -19.02 22.76
N PRO A 116 -0.03 -18.04 23.45
CA PRO A 116 -1.35 -18.21 24.04
C PRO A 116 -2.34 -18.60 22.94
N ALA A 117 -3.20 -19.57 23.23
CA ALA A 117 -4.20 -20.04 22.28
C ALA A 117 -5.12 -18.86 21.90
N SER A 118 -5.08 -18.47 20.62
CA SER A 118 -6.02 -17.49 20.06
C SER A 118 -7.44 -18.03 20.25
N PRO A 119 -8.40 -17.20 20.72
CA PRO A 119 -9.80 -17.63 20.81
C PRO A 119 -10.28 -18.02 19.42
N GLN A 120 -10.75 -19.26 19.27
CA GLN A 120 -11.38 -19.72 18.03
C GLN A 120 -12.62 -18.85 17.77
N SER A 121 -12.59 -18.07 16.69
CA SER A 121 -13.75 -17.36 16.19
C SER A 121 -14.84 -18.36 15.82
N ALA A 122 -16.09 -18.02 16.16
CA ALA A 122 -17.24 -18.81 15.73
C ALA A 122 -17.29 -18.90 14.19
N PRO A 123 -17.77 -20.01 13.62
CA PRO A 123 -17.91 -20.13 12.18
C PRO A 123 -18.83 -19.02 11.66
N GLU A 124 -18.27 -18.23 10.75
CA GLU A 124 -18.98 -17.13 10.11
C GLU A 124 -20.06 -17.70 9.18
N PRO A 125 -21.29 -17.14 9.19
CA PRO A 125 -22.34 -17.62 8.30
C PRO A 125 -21.93 -17.48 6.83
N GLU A 126 -22.24 -18.46 5.99
CA GLU A 126 -21.98 -18.37 4.55
C GLU A 126 -22.72 -17.17 3.94
N TYR A 127 -21.97 -16.32 3.23
CA TYR A 127 -22.53 -15.19 2.49
C TYR A 127 -23.27 -15.71 1.25
N GLY A 128 -24.60 -15.57 1.23
CA GLY A 128 -25.46 -15.94 0.11
C GLY A 128 -25.93 -14.77 -0.78
N GLY A 129 -25.33 -13.58 -0.59
CA GLY A 129 -25.72 -12.37 -1.32
C GLY A 129 -25.10 -12.28 -2.72
N PRO A 130 -25.51 -11.27 -3.52
CA PRO A 130 -24.89 -11.00 -4.81
C PRO A 130 -23.44 -10.54 -4.60
N MET A 131 -22.49 -11.14 -5.34
CA MET A 131 -21.10 -10.68 -5.34
C MET A 131 -20.89 -9.58 -6.37
N VAL A 132 -19.99 -8.65 -6.05
CA VAL A 132 -19.55 -7.56 -6.93
C VAL A 132 -18.05 -7.66 -7.14
N ASN A 133 -17.58 -7.26 -8.32
CA ASN A 133 -16.15 -7.14 -8.59
C ASN A 133 -15.69 -5.74 -8.16
N ILE A 134 -14.81 -5.69 -7.17
CA ILE A 134 -14.21 -4.48 -6.63
C ILE A 134 -12.72 -4.73 -6.37
N SER A 135 -11.93 -3.65 -6.30
CA SER A 135 -10.53 -3.76 -5.91
C SER A 135 -10.40 -4.18 -4.45
N VAL A 136 -9.26 -4.77 -4.07
CA VAL A 136 -8.98 -5.10 -2.66
C VAL A 136 -8.93 -3.82 -1.81
N ARG A 137 -8.43 -2.73 -2.38
CA ARG A 137 -8.41 -1.40 -1.74
C ARG A 137 -9.82 -0.95 -1.37
N ASP A 138 -10.76 -0.98 -2.32
CA ASP A 138 -12.16 -0.61 -2.08
C ASP A 138 -12.82 -1.54 -1.08
N ALA A 139 -12.56 -2.85 -1.17
CA ALA A 139 -13.10 -3.82 -0.22
C ALA A 139 -12.64 -3.53 1.22
N LEU A 140 -11.36 -3.19 1.43
CA LEU A 140 -10.83 -2.80 2.75
C LEU A 140 -11.45 -1.49 3.25
N ARG A 141 -11.55 -0.48 2.38
CA ARG A 141 -12.22 0.79 2.70
C ARG A 141 -13.66 0.56 3.15
N ASP A 142 -14.42 -0.18 2.36
CA ASP A 142 -15.84 -0.39 2.55
C ASP A 142 -16.08 -1.21 3.83
N ALA A 143 -15.26 -2.23 4.10
CA ALA A 143 -15.31 -2.99 5.35
C ALA A 143 -15.06 -2.10 6.58
N MET A 144 -14.06 -1.22 6.54
CA MET A 144 -13.83 -0.26 7.63
C MET A 144 -15.02 0.71 7.78
N ALA A 145 -15.52 1.26 6.67
CA ALA A 145 -16.62 2.20 6.68
C ALA A 145 -17.91 1.58 7.25
N GLU A 146 -18.20 0.32 6.90
CA GLU A 146 -19.34 -0.43 7.43
C GLU A 146 -19.26 -0.57 8.96
N GLU A 147 -18.11 -0.98 9.49
CA GLU A 147 -17.93 -1.12 10.93
C GLU A 147 -17.91 0.23 11.66
N MET A 148 -17.37 1.29 11.02
CA MET A 148 -17.40 2.65 11.56
C MET A 148 -18.82 3.25 11.59
N ARG A 149 -19.69 2.91 10.63
CA ARG A 149 -21.12 3.28 10.66
C ARG A 149 -21.87 2.51 11.74
N ARG A 150 -21.51 1.23 11.92
CA ARG A 150 -22.17 0.32 12.88
C ARG A 150 -21.86 0.68 14.32
N ASP A 151 -20.64 1.12 14.61
CA ASP A 151 -20.17 1.34 15.98
C ASP A 151 -19.39 2.65 16.10
N GLU A 152 -19.90 3.56 16.94
CA GLU A 152 -19.29 4.86 17.20
C GLU A 152 -17.92 4.78 17.89
N LEU A 153 -17.59 3.63 18.50
CA LEU A 153 -16.33 3.39 19.18
C LEU A 153 -15.20 2.98 18.23
N VAL A 154 -15.51 2.65 16.97
CA VAL A 154 -14.52 2.23 15.96
C VAL A 154 -13.85 3.44 15.34
N PHE A 155 -12.55 3.58 15.35
CA PHE A 155 -11.89 4.72 14.70
C PHE A 155 -10.58 4.31 14.05
N LEU A 156 -10.21 5.00 12.98
CA LEU A 156 -8.96 4.80 12.25
C LEU A 156 -7.91 5.79 12.74
N MET A 157 -6.69 5.29 12.97
CA MET A 157 -5.53 6.10 13.27
C MET A 157 -4.26 5.55 12.61
N GLY A 158 -3.37 6.44 12.19
CA GLY A 158 -2.11 6.08 11.56
C GLY A 158 -1.50 7.27 10.83
N GLU A 159 -0.40 7.03 10.15
CA GLU A 159 0.26 8.05 9.33
C GLU A 159 -0.52 8.27 8.02
N GLU A 160 -0.83 9.52 7.70
CA GLU A 160 -1.44 9.92 6.42
C GLU A 160 -2.84 9.34 6.14
N VAL A 161 -3.48 8.71 7.12
CA VAL A 161 -4.79 8.06 6.97
C VAL A 161 -5.94 9.05 6.77
N ALA A 162 -5.78 10.32 7.18
CA ALA A 162 -6.85 11.30 7.15
C ALA A 162 -6.70 12.27 5.97
N GLN A 163 -5.91 13.34 6.10
CA GLN A 163 -5.90 14.42 5.09
C GLN A 163 -5.36 13.95 3.74
N TYR A 164 -4.41 13.03 3.75
CA TYR A 164 -3.84 12.46 2.54
C TYR A 164 -4.68 11.31 1.96
N GLN A 165 -5.78 10.95 2.63
CA GLN A 165 -6.70 9.88 2.22
C GLN A 165 -6.05 8.50 2.22
N GLY A 166 -5.01 8.29 3.03
CA GLY A 166 -4.22 7.07 3.09
C GLY A 166 -3.11 7.04 2.04
N ALA A 167 -1.95 6.51 2.44
CA ALA A 167 -0.78 6.38 1.56
C ALA A 167 -1.11 5.57 0.28
N TYR A 168 -1.94 4.54 0.42
CA TYR A 168 -2.41 3.68 -0.69
C TYR A 168 -3.89 3.87 -1.03
N LYS A 169 -4.50 4.98 -0.61
CA LYS A 169 -5.92 5.31 -0.84
C LYS A 169 -6.93 4.34 -0.25
N ILE A 170 -6.52 3.53 0.73
CA ILE A 170 -7.42 2.60 1.45
C ILE A 170 -8.43 3.37 2.31
N SER A 171 -8.05 4.50 2.91
CA SER A 171 -8.93 5.31 3.75
C SER A 171 -9.61 6.48 3.02
N GLN A 172 -9.66 6.41 1.69
CA GLN A 172 -10.23 7.47 0.86
C GLN A 172 -11.68 7.82 1.25
N GLY A 173 -11.96 9.11 1.42
CA GLY A 173 -13.28 9.62 1.79
C GLY A 173 -13.71 9.40 3.25
N LEU A 174 -12.98 8.60 4.04
CA LEU A 174 -13.38 8.30 5.42
C LEU A 174 -13.33 9.54 6.33
N LEU A 175 -12.35 10.44 6.13
CA LEU A 175 -12.28 11.67 6.91
C LEU A 175 -13.50 12.57 6.66
N ASP A 176 -13.94 12.70 5.42
CA ASP A 176 -15.11 13.51 5.06
C ASP A 176 -16.40 12.91 5.64
N GLU A 177 -16.51 11.59 5.65
CA GLU A 177 -17.68 10.89 6.18
C GLU A 177 -17.74 10.89 7.72
N PHE A 178 -16.66 10.52 8.40
CA PHE A 178 -16.65 10.27 9.85
C PHE A 178 -16.04 11.40 10.69
N GLY A 179 -15.34 12.33 10.05
CA GLY A 179 -14.75 13.51 10.68
C GLY A 179 -13.45 13.25 11.45
N PRO A 180 -12.78 14.33 11.90
CA PRO A 180 -11.42 14.29 12.45
C PRO A 180 -11.30 13.63 13.83
N LYS A 181 -12.42 13.25 14.46
CA LYS A 181 -12.42 12.47 15.71
C LYS A 181 -12.35 10.96 15.47
N ARG A 182 -12.66 10.52 14.25
CA ARG A 182 -12.81 9.11 13.89
C ARG A 182 -11.79 8.65 12.84
N VAL A 183 -11.16 9.60 12.15
CA VAL A 183 -10.02 9.36 11.24
C VAL A 183 -8.90 10.32 11.64
N ILE A 184 -7.81 9.78 12.18
CA ILE A 184 -6.82 10.56 12.94
C ILE A 184 -5.42 10.35 12.35
N ASP A 185 -4.84 11.42 11.80
CA ASP A 185 -3.42 11.43 11.44
C ASP A 185 -2.53 11.44 12.69
N THR A 186 -1.51 10.58 12.70
CA THR A 186 -0.52 10.50 13.76
C THR A 186 0.84 11.02 13.30
N PRO A 187 1.71 11.49 14.22
CA PRO A 187 3.13 11.67 13.91
C PRO A 187 3.79 10.36 13.49
N ILE A 188 4.94 10.45 12.82
CA ILE A 188 5.80 9.33 12.41
C ILE A 188 6.45 8.70 13.65
N THR A 189 5.70 7.87 14.37
CA THR A 189 6.12 7.22 15.62
C THR A 189 5.28 5.97 15.87
N GLU A 190 5.66 4.89 15.19
CA GLU A 190 4.98 3.58 15.17
C GLU A 190 4.78 3.00 16.56
N GLN A 191 5.81 3.06 17.41
CA GLN A 191 5.71 2.61 18.80
C GLN A 191 4.68 3.43 19.59
N GLY A 192 4.64 4.74 19.33
CA GLY A 192 3.79 5.69 20.04
C GLY A 192 2.32 5.49 19.71
N PHE A 193 1.97 5.51 18.42
CA PHE A 193 0.58 5.32 18.02
C PHE A 193 0.13 3.86 18.16
N GLY A 194 1.02 2.88 18.01
CA GLY A 194 0.73 1.48 18.30
C GLY A 194 0.33 1.28 19.76
N GLY A 195 1.12 1.80 20.70
CA GLY A 195 0.79 1.75 22.13
C GLY A 195 -0.46 2.56 22.49
N LEU A 196 -0.69 3.70 21.82
CA LEU A 196 -1.92 4.48 22.00
C LEU A 196 -3.15 3.68 21.57
N GLY A 197 -3.07 2.96 20.45
CA GLY A 197 -4.12 2.03 20.00
C GLY A 197 -4.40 0.95 21.04
N VAL A 198 -3.36 0.28 21.55
CA VAL A 198 -3.53 -0.73 22.61
C VAL A 198 -4.18 -0.14 23.86
N GLY A 199 -3.74 1.04 24.30
CA GLY A 199 -4.33 1.76 25.43
C GLY A 199 -5.79 2.14 25.21
N ALA A 200 -6.13 2.62 24.01
CA ALA A 200 -7.51 2.95 23.62
C ALA A 200 -8.40 1.71 23.63
N ALA A 201 -7.89 0.57 23.15
CA ALA A 201 -8.59 -0.72 23.20
C ALA A 201 -8.85 -1.17 24.64
N TYR A 202 -7.87 -1.07 25.54
CA TYR A 202 -8.08 -1.31 26.98
C TYR A 202 -9.10 -0.36 27.60
N GLY A 203 -9.20 0.88 27.10
CA GLY A 203 -10.21 1.86 27.47
C GLY A 203 -11.62 1.57 26.92
N GLY A 204 -11.79 0.52 26.13
CA GLY A 204 -13.08 0.10 25.56
C GLY A 204 -13.38 0.69 24.17
N LEU A 205 -12.47 1.45 23.57
CA LEU A 205 -12.58 1.86 22.18
C LEU A 205 -12.17 0.73 21.23
N LYS A 206 -12.42 0.91 19.93
CA LYS A 206 -12.10 -0.09 18.90
C LYS A 206 -11.20 0.52 17.83
N PRO A 207 -9.92 0.76 18.13
CA PRO A 207 -9.00 1.38 17.19
C PRO A 207 -8.67 0.42 16.04
N ILE A 208 -8.68 0.95 14.83
CA ILE A 208 -8.04 0.40 13.64
C ILE A 208 -6.72 1.17 13.50
N VAL A 209 -5.60 0.47 13.65
CA VAL A 209 -4.26 1.06 13.62
C VAL A 209 -3.61 0.70 12.29
N GLU A 210 -3.34 1.70 11.46
CA GLU A 210 -2.65 1.53 10.19
C GLU A 210 -1.14 1.79 10.35
N PHE A 211 -0.34 0.80 9.96
CA PHE A 211 1.08 1.01 9.65
C PHE A 211 1.21 1.13 8.14
N MET A 212 1.86 2.21 7.67
CA MET A 212 2.01 2.48 6.24
C MET A 212 2.56 1.26 5.49
N THR A 213 3.59 0.60 6.03
CA THR A 213 3.98 -0.75 5.62
C THR A 213 4.35 -1.58 6.84
N PHE A 214 4.21 -2.91 6.74
CA PHE A 214 4.52 -3.78 7.88
C PHE A 214 6.02 -3.84 8.22
N ASN A 215 6.90 -3.37 7.33
CA ASN A 215 8.33 -3.21 7.62
C ASN A 215 8.55 -2.25 8.82
N PHE A 216 7.71 -1.22 8.93
CA PHE A 216 7.80 -0.23 9.99
C PHE A 216 7.15 -0.68 11.31
N ALA A 217 6.23 -1.66 11.25
CA ALA A 217 5.63 -2.27 12.44
C ALA A 217 6.67 -2.92 13.36
N VAL A 218 7.87 -3.24 12.84
CA VAL A 218 9.01 -3.72 13.65
C VAL A 218 9.36 -2.77 14.79
N GLN A 219 9.19 -1.45 14.60
CA GLN A 219 9.41 -0.45 15.64
C GLN A 219 8.39 -0.53 16.79
N ALA A 220 7.20 -1.09 16.52
CA ALA A 220 6.10 -1.22 17.46
C ALA A 220 5.90 -2.63 18.00
N LEU A 221 6.78 -3.59 17.68
CA LEU A 221 6.63 -5.00 18.06
C LEU A 221 6.52 -5.24 19.57
N ASP A 222 7.08 -4.37 20.41
CA ASP A 222 6.94 -4.49 21.86
C ASP A 222 5.49 -4.21 22.34
N GLN A 223 4.72 -3.45 21.56
CA GLN A 223 3.31 -3.15 21.83
C GLN A 223 2.35 -4.19 21.25
N ILE A 224 2.76 -4.92 20.20
CA ILE A 224 1.94 -5.90 19.46
C ILE A 224 2.08 -7.29 20.08
#